data_AF-A0A519KTC5-F1
#
_entry.id   AF-A0A519KTC5-F1
#
_cell.length_a   1.000
_cell.length_b   1.000
_cell.length_c   1.000
_cell.angle_alpha   90.00
_cell.angle_beta   90.00
_cell.angle_gamma   90.00
#
_symmetry.space_group_name_H-M   'P 1'
#
loop_
_entity.id
_entity.type
_entity.pdbx_description
1 polymer ?
#
loop_
_entity_poly.entity_id
_entity_poly.type
_entity_poly.pdbx_seq_one_letter_code
_entity_poly.pdbx_strand_id
1 'polypeptide(L)' 'NLDWLFAYNLFRLAAICQGIAGRVRDGTAASPQAKSMAAQVPFLAEAAWSFAKKAGA' A
#
# COMPACT_ATOMS: atom_id res chain seq x y z
N ASN A 1 -12.68 14.50 8.92
CA ASN A 1 -13.15 13.93 7.64
C ASN A 1 -12.69 12.47 7.59
N LEU A 2 -13.62 11.50 7.54
CA LEU A 2 -13.29 10.06 7.55
C LEU A 2 -12.57 9.61 6.28
N ASP A 3 -12.92 10.17 5.12
CA ASP A 3 -12.27 9.83 3.85
C ASP A 3 -10.78 10.16 3.87
N TRP A 4 -10.40 11.29 4.47
CA TRP A 4 -8.99 11.64 4.65
C TRP A 4 -8.23 10.64 5.53
N LEU A 5 -8.85 10.19 6.64
CA LEU A 5 -8.25 9.19 7.52
C LEU A 5 -8.08 7.84 6.82
N PHE A 6 -9.05 7.42 6.01
CA PHE A 6 -8.92 6.20 5.21
C PHE A 6 -7.82 6.34 4.15
N ALA A 7 -7.80 7.45 3.41
CA ALA A 7 -6.78 7.71 2.40
C ALA A 7 -5.37 7.65 3.02
N TYR A 8 -5.14 8.37 4.12
CA TYR A 8 -3.86 8.40 4.82
C TYR A 8 -3.41 7.00 5.27
N ASN A 9 -4.29 6.26 5.95
CA ASN A 9 -3.94 4.95 6.48
C ASN A 9 -3.70 3.91 5.37
N LEU A 10 -4.46 3.96 4.28
CA LEU A 10 -4.25 3.07 3.14
C LEU A 10 -2.98 3.40 2.38
N PHE A 11 -2.65 4.69 2.16
CA PHE A 11 -1.36 5.08 1.58
C PHE A 11 -0.19 4.65 2.46
N ARG A 12 -0.31 4.82 3.78
CA ARG A 12 0.69 4.35 4.74
C ARG A 12 0.89 2.84 4.62
N LEU A 13 -0.18 2.06 4.56
CA LEU A 13 -0.09 0.61 4.41
C LEU A 13 0.50 0.21 3.05
N ALA A 14 0.10 0.86 1.97
CA ALA A 14 0.67 0.67 0.64
C ALA A 14 2.19 0.93 0.62
N ALA A 15 2.64 2.00 1.28
CA ALA A 15 4.06 2.33 1.38
C ALA A 15 4.87 1.28 2.16
N ILE A 16 4.31 0.72 3.24
CA ILE A 16 4.92 -0.39 3.99
C ILE A 16 5.06 -1.63 3.09
N CYS A 17 3.99 -2.00 2.39
CA CYS A 17 3.99 -3.11 1.44
C CYS A 17 4.96 -2.86 0.28
N GLN A 18 5.11 -1.61 -0.18
CA GLN A 18 6.06 -1.25 -1.23
C GLN A 18 7.51 -1.38 -0.76
N GLY A 19 7.81 -1.03 0.49
CA GLY A 19 9.12 -1.31 1.09
C GLY A 19 9.43 -2.81 1.13
N ILE A 20 8.43 -3.65 1.39
CA ILE A 20 8.56 -5.12 1.27
C ILE A 20 8.81 -5.53 -0.18
N ALA A 21 8.06 -4.99 -1.15
CA ALA A 21 8.22 -5.28 -2.57
C ALA A 21 9.63 -4.96 -3.07
N GLY A 22 10.23 -3.84 -2.63
CA GLY A 22 11.63 -3.51 -2.90
C GLY A 22 12.59 -4.60 -2.42
N ARG A 23 12.44 -5.06 -1.17
CA ARG A 23 13.26 -6.15 -0.61
C ARG A 23 13.03 -7.50 -1.29
N VAL A 24 11.80 -7.78 -1.75
CA VAL A 24 11.49 -8.99 -2.54
C VAL A 24 12.23 -8.93 -3.88
N ARG A 25 12.16 -7.79 -4.58
CA ARG A 25 12.87 -7.56 -5.85
C ARG A 25 14.38 -7.71 -5.67
N ASP A 26 14.91 -7.16 -4.59
CA ASP A 26 16.35 -7.18 -4.28
C ASP A 26 16.79 -8.55 -3.70
N GLY A 27 15.88 -9.53 -3.58
CA GLY A 27 16.18 -10.89 -3.10
C GLY A 27 16.41 -11.03 -1.60
N THR A 28 16.25 -9.96 -0.82
CA THR A 28 16.50 -9.94 0.64
C THR A 28 15.27 -10.32 1.48
N ALA A 29 14.08 -10.35 0.87
CA ALA A 29 12.85 -10.86 1.50
C ALA A 29 12.15 -11.88 0.59
N ALA A 30 12.51 -13.17 0.71
CA ALA A 30 12.07 -14.22 -0.21
C ALA A 30 10.87 -15.08 0.27
N SER A 31 10.32 -14.80 1.46
CA SER A 31 9.23 -15.62 2.01
C SER A 31 7.93 -15.50 1.19
N PRO A 32 7.08 -16.55 1.16
CA PRO A 32 5.77 -16.48 0.50
C PRO A 32 4.90 -15.32 0.98
N GLN A 33 4.98 -14.98 2.28
CA GLN A 33 4.29 -13.86 2.89
C GLN A 33 4.81 -12.50 2.38
N ALA A 34 6.13 -12.36 2.17
CA ALA A 34 6.68 -11.12 1.61
C ALA A 34 6.17 -10.89 0.18
N LYS A 35 6.08 -11.96 -0.62
CA LYS A 35 5.51 -11.90 -1.98
C LYS A 35 4.02 -11.54 -1.97
N SER A 36 3.24 -12.13 -1.05
CA SER A 36 1.82 -11.79 -0.95
C SER A 36 1.59 -10.34 -0.51
N MET A 37 2.39 -9.83 0.44
CA MET A 37 2.32 -8.42 0.86
C MET A 37 2.74 -7.47 -0.27
N ALA A 38 3.78 -7.80 -1.03
CA ALA A 38 4.20 -7.01 -2.19
C ALA A 38 3.09 -6.91 -3.26
N ALA A 39 2.34 -8.00 -3.48
CA ALA A 39 1.22 -8.03 -4.42
C ALA A 39 0.03 -7.15 -4.00
N GLN A 40 -0.08 -6.74 -2.72
CA GLN A 40 -1.17 -5.89 -2.23
C GLN A 40 -0.99 -4.40 -2.55
N VAL A 41 0.23 -3.97 -2.87
CA VAL A 41 0.55 -2.55 -3.10
C VAL A 41 -0.41 -1.83 -4.06
N PRO A 42 -0.67 -2.33 -5.29
CA PRO A 42 -1.53 -1.61 -6.23
C PRO A 42 -2.96 -1.45 -5.70
N PHE A 43 -3.54 -2.51 -5.13
CA PHE A 43 -4.89 -2.47 -4.57
C PHE A 43 -5.03 -1.47 -3.41
N LEU A 44 -4.04 -1.44 -2.52
CA LEU A 44 -4.02 -0.50 -1.39
C LEU A 44 -3.87 0.96 -1.87
N ALA A 45 -3.01 1.20 -2.85
CA ALA A 45 -2.80 2.53 -3.43
C ALA A 45 -4.05 3.03 -4.18
N GLU A 46 -4.71 2.18 -4.95
CA GLU A 46 -5.96 2.50 -5.65
C GLU A 46 -7.09 2.81 -4.66
N ALA A 47 -7.24 2.00 -3.61
CA ALA A 47 -8.21 2.25 -2.56
C ALA A 47 -7.92 3.57 -1.83
N ALA A 48 -6.66 3.83 -1.48
CA ALA A 48 -6.25 5.09 -0.86
C ALA A 48 -6.59 6.30 -1.74
N TRP A 49 -6.31 6.22 -3.05
CA TRP A 49 -6.62 7.27 -3.99
C TRP A 49 -8.13 7.51 -4.14
N SER A 50 -8.94 6.44 -4.12
CA SER A 50 -10.40 6.56 -4.12
C SER A 50 -10.90 7.38 -2.93
N PHE A 51 -10.39 7.13 -1.73
CA PHE A 51 -10.73 7.93 -0.54
C PHE A 51 -10.15 9.35 -0.59
N ALA A 52 -8.95 9.54 -1.14
CA ALA A 52 -8.36 10.87 -1.29
C ALA A 52 -9.23 11.78 -2.17
N LYS A 53 -9.73 11.26 -3.30
CA LYS A 53 -10.68 12.00 -4.15
C LYS A 53 -11.97 12.37 -3.42
N LYS A 54 -12.53 11.46 -2.60
CA LYS A 54 -13.71 11.75 -1.75
C LYS A 54 -13.42 12.82 -0.69
N ALA A 55 -12.17 12.90 -0.23
CA ALA A 55 -11.71 13.93 0.69
C ALA A 55 -11.38 15.28 0.02
N GLY A 56 -11.35 15.35 -1.32
CA GLY A 56 -11.15 16.59 -2.10
C GLY A 56 -9.76 16.76 -2.73
N ALA A 57 -9.01 15.68 -2.96
CA ALA A 57 -7.73 15.69 -3.70
C ALA A 57 -7.88 15.92 -5.20
#